data_AF-A0A3D0NED2-F1
#
_entry.id   AF-A0A3D0NED2-F1
#
_cell.length_a   1.000
_cell.length_b   1.000
_cell.length_c   1.000
_cell.angle_alpha   90.00
_cell.angle_beta   90.00
_cell.angle_gamma   90.00
#
_symmetry.space_group_name_H-M   'P 1'
#
loop_
_entity.id
_entity.type
_entity.pdbx_description
1 polymer ?
#
loop_
_entity_poly.entity_id
_entity_poly.type
_entity_poly.pdbx_seq_one_letter_code
_entity_poly.pdbx_strand_id
1 'polypeptide(L)'
;RSRFVKRDEAGFSNELSESQKQAAQLEPQIEQLYQLLLLGEADRSVEKSQRWQAGYDLALGRVLATKVRTETYNAMLAVAKRGIKLKDPKSNTFTLVPADIVSVGSQYKKGAEKAKELLQRVIDQHEGTPWAYLAKKELATPIGWEWKESYTDLSPPPRPGAGNGGNPPAAQNDAANMIKKPPPKRRPPKL
;
A
#
# COMPACT_ATOMS: atom_id res chain seq x y z
N ARG A 1 -0.31 1.43 3.99
CA ARG A 1 -1.09 2.10 2.90
C ARG A 1 -0.10 2.67 1.86
N SER A 2 -0.39 2.64 0.56
CA SER A 2 0.56 3.11 -0.47
C SER A 2 0.08 4.30 -1.31
N ARG A 3 -1.23 4.59 -1.36
CA ARG A 3 -1.81 5.74 -2.07
C ARG A 3 -2.26 6.82 -1.08
N PHE A 4 -1.81 8.05 -1.33
CA PHE A 4 -2.04 9.22 -0.50
C PHE A 4 -2.58 10.35 -1.37
N VAL A 5 -3.65 11.01 -0.91
CA VAL A 5 -4.28 12.10 -1.65
C VAL A 5 -4.09 13.38 -0.83
N LYS A 6 -3.31 14.30 -1.37
CA LYS A 6 -3.01 15.58 -0.75
C LYS A 6 -4.18 16.54 -0.99
N ARG A 7 -5.08 16.61 0.00
CA ARG A 7 -6.16 17.61 0.07
C ARG A 7 -5.68 18.89 0.75
N ASP A 8 -4.96 18.71 1.86
CA ASP A 8 -4.29 19.74 2.64
C ASP A 8 -3.01 19.13 3.26
N GLU A 9 -2.08 19.99 3.70
CA GLU A 9 -0.76 19.55 4.18
C GLU A 9 -0.86 18.78 5.51
N ALA A 10 -1.76 19.18 6.40
CA ALA A 10 -1.91 18.57 7.72
C ALA A 10 -2.53 17.16 7.60
N GLY A 11 -3.59 17.03 6.81
CA GLY A 11 -4.22 15.74 6.48
C GLY A 11 -3.23 14.80 5.80
N PHE A 12 -2.47 15.29 4.83
CA PHE A 12 -1.43 14.50 4.16
C PHE A 12 -0.35 14.01 5.16
N SER A 13 0.17 14.89 6.00
CA SER A 13 1.16 14.53 7.03
C SER A 13 0.61 13.52 8.04
N ASN A 14 -0.67 13.62 8.41
CA ASN A 14 -1.35 12.67 9.28
C ASN A 14 -1.48 11.29 8.60
N GLU A 15 -1.91 11.24 7.32
CA GLU A 15 -1.99 9.98 6.58
C GLU A 15 -0.64 9.26 6.46
N LEU A 16 0.44 10.03 6.23
CA LEU A 16 1.80 9.50 6.21
C LEU A 16 2.20 8.99 7.60
N SER A 17 1.90 9.74 8.67
CA SER A 17 2.22 9.36 10.05
C SER A 17 1.52 8.07 10.48
N GLU A 18 0.23 7.90 10.15
CA GLU A 18 -0.49 6.65 10.42
C GLU A 18 0.12 5.48 9.65
N SER A 19 0.59 5.73 8.42
CA SER A 19 1.24 4.71 7.61
C SER A 19 2.62 4.31 8.16
N GLN A 20 3.37 5.24 8.77
CA GLN A 20 4.63 4.93 9.44
C GLN A 20 4.44 4.00 10.66
N LYS A 21 3.32 4.13 11.39
CA LYS A 21 3.03 3.24 12.54
C LYS A 21 2.95 1.77 12.13
N GLN A 22 2.43 1.48 10.92
CA GLN A 22 2.35 0.11 10.41
C GLN A 22 3.76 -0.48 10.18
N ALA A 23 4.68 0.32 9.65
CA ALA A 23 6.08 -0.11 9.47
C ALA A 23 6.78 -0.30 10.82
N ALA A 24 6.60 0.64 11.75
CA ALA A 24 7.22 0.61 13.08
C ALA A 24 6.81 -0.61 13.92
N GLN A 25 5.64 -1.22 13.67
CA GLN A 25 5.23 -2.46 14.32
C GLN A 25 6.03 -3.68 13.83
N LEU A 26 6.42 -3.70 12.55
CA LEU A 26 7.08 -4.83 11.92
C LEU A 26 8.61 -4.75 12.02
N GLU A 27 9.17 -3.53 11.99
CA GLU A 27 10.62 -3.28 12.03
C GLU A 27 11.35 -4.07 13.15
N PRO A 28 10.89 -4.08 14.43
CA PRO A 28 11.59 -4.78 15.49
C PRO A 28 11.64 -6.30 15.29
N GLN A 29 10.55 -6.89 14.80
CA GLN A 29 10.46 -8.35 14.59
C GLN A 29 11.36 -8.78 13.43
N ILE A 30 11.35 -8.00 12.34
CA ILE A 30 12.22 -8.25 11.18
C ILE A 30 13.69 -8.09 11.58
N GLU A 31 14.01 -7.08 12.39
CA GLU A 31 15.37 -6.85 12.85
C GLU A 31 15.87 -8.00 13.73
N GLN A 32 15.06 -8.48 14.67
CA GLN A 32 15.41 -9.64 15.49
C GLN A 32 15.70 -10.88 14.64
N LEU A 33 14.86 -11.16 13.63
CA LEU A 33 15.08 -12.28 12.71
C LEU A 33 16.35 -12.10 11.88
N TYR A 34 16.62 -10.88 11.41
CA TYR A 34 17.82 -10.57 10.66
C TYR A 34 19.08 -10.81 11.50
N GLN A 35 19.12 -10.28 12.72
CA GLN A 35 20.26 -10.44 13.63
C GLN A 35 20.48 -11.91 14.00
N LEU A 36 19.40 -12.66 14.23
CA LEU A 36 19.50 -14.11 14.51
C LEU A 36 20.13 -14.88 13.33
N LEU A 37 19.68 -14.60 12.10
CA LEU A 37 20.24 -15.25 10.91
C LEU A 37 21.70 -14.83 10.66
N LEU A 38 22.06 -13.58 10.97
CA LEU A 38 23.42 -13.07 10.79
C LEU A 38 24.46 -13.88 11.59
N LEU A 39 24.09 -14.42 12.75
CA LEU A 39 24.99 -15.26 13.57
C LEU A 39 25.53 -16.48 12.80
N GLY A 40 24.74 -17.04 11.88
CA GLY A 40 25.13 -18.19 11.06
C GLY A 40 25.93 -17.84 9.80
N GLU A 41 26.17 -16.56 9.52
CA GLU A 41 26.77 -16.14 8.23
C GLU A 41 28.22 -16.63 8.10
N ALA A 42 28.97 -16.65 9.21
CA ALA A 42 30.36 -17.11 9.25
C ALA A 42 30.49 -18.61 8.92
N ASP A 43 29.59 -19.43 9.46
CA ASP A 43 29.64 -20.89 9.33
C ASP A 43 29.00 -21.40 8.02
N ARG A 44 28.31 -20.54 7.26
CA ARG A 44 27.68 -20.88 5.98
C ARG A 44 28.66 -21.54 5.00
N SER A 45 29.92 -21.11 5.00
CA SER A 45 30.97 -21.66 4.13
C SER A 45 31.48 -23.04 4.55
N VAL A 46 31.34 -23.38 5.83
CA VAL A 46 31.79 -24.65 6.42
C VAL A 46 30.71 -25.72 6.33
N GLU A 47 29.43 -25.32 6.30
CA GLU A 47 28.30 -26.21 6.11
C GLU A 47 28.40 -26.99 4.80
N LYS A 48 28.28 -28.32 4.86
CA LYS A 48 28.45 -29.22 3.70
C LYS A 48 27.13 -29.56 3.02
N SER A 49 26.02 -29.45 3.76
CA SER A 49 24.71 -29.77 3.26
C SER A 49 24.19 -28.65 2.36
N GLN A 50 24.06 -28.95 1.07
CA GLN A 50 23.48 -28.03 0.08
C GLN A 50 22.07 -27.58 0.47
N ARG A 51 21.29 -28.45 1.13
CA ARG A 51 19.94 -28.09 1.62
C ARG A 51 20.01 -26.98 2.67
N TRP A 52 20.93 -27.07 3.62
CA TRP A 52 21.08 -26.07 4.67
C TRP A 52 21.66 -24.77 4.13
N GLN A 53 22.63 -24.84 3.19
CA GLN A 53 23.14 -23.65 2.50
C GLN A 53 22.02 -22.92 1.74
N ALA A 54 21.24 -23.63 0.92
CA ALA A 54 20.13 -23.06 0.16
C ALA A 54 19.06 -22.42 1.06
N GLY A 55 18.69 -23.15 2.13
CA GLY A 55 17.69 -22.69 3.09
C GLY A 55 18.14 -21.44 3.84
N TYR A 56 19.41 -21.41 4.26
CA TYR A 56 20.00 -20.27 4.96
C TYR A 56 20.07 -19.03 4.06
N ASP A 57 20.66 -19.16 2.86
CA ASP A 57 20.80 -18.04 1.92
C ASP A 57 19.42 -17.49 1.51
N LEU A 58 18.43 -18.38 1.31
CA LEU A 58 17.05 -17.98 1.02
C LEU A 58 16.43 -17.23 2.20
N ALA A 59 16.57 -17.75 3.42
CA ALA A 59 16.00 -17.12 4.61
C ALA A 59 16.62 -15.74 4.86
N LEU A 60 17.95 -15.64 4.85
CA LEU A 60 18.67 -14.39 5.05
C LEU A 60 18.35 -13.39 3.94
N GLY A 61 18.33 -13.82 2.67
CA GLY A 61 17.99 -12.97 1.53
C GLY A 61 16.57 -12.40 1.63
N ARG A 62 15.57 -13.22 1.98
CA ARG A 62 14.17 -12.77 2.13
C ARG A 62 13.96 -11.85 3.32
N VAL A 63 14.58 -12.15 4.46
CA VAL A 63 14.49 -11.30 5.66
C VAL A 63 15.17 -9.95 5.38
N LEU A 64 16.34 -9.94 4.77
CA LEU A 64 17.03 -8.70 4.42
C LEU A 64 16.27 -7.88 3.38
N ALA A 65 15.69 -8.51 2.34
CA ALA A 65 14.81 -7.83 1.39
C ALA A 65 13.59 -7.21 2.10
N THR A 66 12.97 -7.93 3.02
CA THR A 66 11.82 -7.45 3.80
C THR A 66 12.20 -6.31 4.75
N LYS A 67 13.36 -6.40 5.40
CA LYS A 67 13.94 -5.34 6.24
C LYS A 67 14.10 -4.06 5.42
N VAL A 68 14.81 -4.15 4.28
CA VAL A 68 15.04 -2.99 3.42
C VAL A 68 13.73 -2.43 2.91
N ARG A 69 12.77 -3.25 2.44
CA ARG A 69 11.44 -2.76 2.03
C ARG A 69 10.74 -1.99 3.13
N THR A 70 10.78 -2.46 4.37
CA THR A 70 10.09 -1.84 5.50
C THR A 70 10.75 -0.52 5.91
N GLU A 71 12.07 -0.52 6.05
CA GLU A 71 12.82 0.67 6.46
C GLU A 71 12.83 1.75 5.37
N THR A 72 12.99 1.36 4.11
CA THR A 72 12.96 2.32 2.99
C THR A 72 11.55 2.87 2.77
N TYR A 73 10.50 2.07 3.00
CA TYR A 73 9.13 2.56 3.05
C TYR A 73 8.99 3.67 4.10
N ASN A 74 9.41 3.41 5.34
CA ASN A 74 9.33 4.38 6.42
C ASN A 74 10.16 5.64 6.13
N ALA A 75 11.38 5.48 5.58
CA ALA A 75 12.23 6.58 5.16
C ALA A 75 11.61 7.43 4.04
N MET A 76 10.97 6.80 3.05
CA MET A 76 10.26 7.51 1.97
C MET A 76 9.08 8.33 2.50
N LEU A 77 8.32 7.79 3.46
CA LEU A 77 7.27 8.54 4.14
C LEU A 77 7.84 9.71 4.96
N ALA A 78 8.96 9.51 5.65
CA ALA A 78 9.61 10.57 6.43
C ALA A 78 10.11 11.71 5.54
N VAL A 79 10.70 11.40 4.38
CA VAL A 79 11.09 12.40 3.37
C VAL A 79 9.85 13.11 2.83
N ALA A 80 8.78 12.39 2.54
CA ALA A 80 7.53 12.97 2.06
C ALA A 80 6.88 13.96 3.05
N LYS A 81 6.92 13.65 4.35
CA LYS A 81 6.44 14.55 5.42
C LYS A 81 7.21 15.87 5.51
N ARG A 82 8.48 15.88 5.08
CA ARG A 82 9.29 17.12 5.01
C ARG A 82 8.98 17.95 3.76
N GLY A 83 8.19 17.39 2.82
CA GLY A 83 7.78 18.02 1.57
C GLY A 83 8.16 17.15 0.37
N ILE A 84 7.15 16.64 -0.34
CA ILE A 84 7.35 16.00 -1.65
C ILE A 84 7.59 17.08 -2.70
N LYS A 85 8.64 16.91 -3.51
CA LYS A 85 8.86 17.69 -4.73
C LYS A 85 7.91 17.17 -5.81
N LEU A 86 7.00 18.02 -6.26
CA LEU A 86 6.09 17.75 -7.38
C LEU A 86 6.87 17.75 -8.70
N LYS A 87 6.72 16.69 -9.50
CA LYS A 87 7.11 16.69 -10.91
C LYS A 87 6.08 17.43 -11.76
N ASP A 88 4.79 17.25 -11.46
CA ASP A 88 3.70 17.97 -12.11
C ASP A 88 2.95 18.85 -11.09
N PRO A 89 2.86 20.19 -11.31
CA PRO A 89 2.12 21.10 -10.44
C PRO A 89 0.65 20.74 -10.22
N LYS A 90 0.03 19.98 -11.12
CA LYS A 90 -1.38 19.55 -11.01
C LYS A 90 -1.54 18.27 -10.19
N SER A 91 -0.47 17.56 -9.87
CA SER A 91 -0.56 16.30 -9.13
C SER A 91 -0.97 16.53 -7.68
N ASN A 92 -2.01 15.83 -7.24
CA ASN A 92 -2.48 15.83 -5.85
C ASN A 92 -2.50 14.43 -5.25
N THR A 93 -2.06 13.41 -5.99
CA THR A 93 -2.09 12.02 -5.54
C THR A 93 -0.74 11.36 -5.70
N PHE A 94 -0.23 10.83 -4.60
CA PHE A 94 1.08 10.19 -4.52
C PHE A 94 0.89 8.71 -4.20
N THR A 95 1.38 7.85 -5.07
CA THR A 95 1.34 6.40 -4.90
C THR A 95 2.76 5.88 -4.78
N LEU A 96 3.06 5.25 -3.66
CA LEU A 96 4.32 4.55 -3.46
C LEU A 96 4.25 3.18 -4.14
N VAL A 97 5.15 2.91 -5.07
CA VAL A 97 5.22 1.65 -5.82
C VAL A 97 6.57 0.96 -5.61
N PRO A 98 6.62 -0.38 -5.62
CA PRO A 98 7.90 -1.10 -5.63
C PRO A 98 8.75 -0.68 -6.83
N ALA A 99 10.05 -0.49 -6.59
CA ALA A 99 11.02 -0.08 -7.59
C ALA A 99 12.36 -0.81 -7.41
N ASP A 100 13.11 -1.01 -8.49
CA ASP A 100 14.39 -1.72 -8.45
C ASP A 100 15.51 -0.92 -7.77
N ILE A 101 15.32 0.39 -7.67
CA ILE A 101 16.27 1.35 -7.16
C ILE A 101 15.87 1.75 -5.73
N VAL A 102 16.85 1.74 -4.83
CA VAL A 102 16.72 2.31 -3.49
C VAL A 102 17.29 3.72 -3.51
N SER A 103 16.42 4.72 -3.46
CA SER A 103 16.77 6.16 -3.55
C SER A 103 17.12 6.80 -2.21
N VAL A 104 16.78 6.14 -1.10
CA VAL A 104 17.02 6.62 0.26
C VAL A 104 18.20 5.88 0.87
N GLY A 105 19.19 6.60 1.42
CA GLY A 105 20.28 6.08 2.25
C GLY A 105 21.22 5.05 1.59
N SER A 106 22.53 5.32 1.62
CA SER A 106 23.53 4.38 1.06
C SER A 106 23.54 3.01 1.76
N GLN A 107 23.20 2.96 3.05
CA GLN A 107 23.09 1.72 3.83
C GLN A 107 21.97 0.79 3.32
N TYR A 108 20.82 1.35 2.93
CA TYR A 108 19.69 0.56 2.43
C TYR A 108 19.97 0.02 1.03
N LYS A 109 20.70 0.78 0.21
CA LYS A 109 21.18 0.32 -1.09
C LYS A 109 22.10 -0.90 -0.94
N LYS A 110 23.08 -0.85 -0.03
CA LYS A 110 23.95 -2.00 0.28
C LYS A 110 23.16 -3.21 0.78
N GLY A 111 22.17 -2.99 1.65
CA GLY A 111 21.28 -4.04 2.12
C GLY A 111 20.48 -4.69 0.99
N ALA A 112 19.93 -3.89 0.07
CA ALA A 112 19.20 -4.40 -1.09
C ALA A 112 20.11 -5.18 -2.05
N GLU A 113 21.33 -4.70 -2.31
CA GLU A 113 22.32 -5.39 -3.12
C GLU A 113 22.68 -6.74 -2.50
N LYS A 114 23.03 -6.78 -1.20
CA LYS A 114 23.30 -8.03 -0.48
C LYS A 114 22.12 -9.00 -0.51
N ALA A 115 20.88 -8.52 -0.34
CA ALA A 115 19.68 -9.36 -0.45
C ALA A 115 19.53 -9.95 -1.86
N LYS A 116 19.75 -9.15 -2.91
CA LYS A 116 19.71 -9.62 -4.30
C LYS A 116 20.80 -10.65 -4.56
N GLU A 117 22.02 -10.42 -4.08
CA GLU A 117 23.13 -11.36 -4.22
C GLU A 117 22.84 -12.72 -3.56
N LEU A 118 22.29 -12.72 -2.34
CA LEU A 118 21.93 -13.96 -1.63
C LEU A 118 20.85 -14.74 -2.40
N LEU A 119 19.79 -14.05 -2.84
CA LEU A 119 18.70 -14.69 -3.59
C LEU A 119 19.16 -15.17 -4.96
N GLN A 120 19.98 -14.39 -5.67
CA GLN A 120 20.55 -14.77 -6.95
C GLN A 120 21.46 -15.98 -6.81
N ARG A 121 22.28 -16.03 -5.76
CA ARG A 121 23.12 -17.19 -5.44
C ARG A 121 22.30 -18.46 -5.25
N VAL A 122 21.15 -18.38 -4.57
CA VAL A 122 20.25 -19.54 -4.42
C VAL A 122 19.71 -20.01 -5.77
N ILE A 123 19.39 -19.09 -6.67
CA ILE A 123 18.93 -19.42 -8.02
C ILE A 123 20.03 -20.12 -8.81
N ASP A 124 21.24 -19.57 -8.77
CA ASP A 124 22.36 -20.05 -9.58
C ASP A 124 22.92 -21.37 -9.05
N GLN A 125 23.02 -21.55 -7.73
CA GLN A 125 23.62 -22.74 -7.10
C GLN A 125 22.61 -23.87 -6.90
N HIS A 126 21.31 -23.58 -6.86
CA HIS A 126 20.27 -24.56 -6.57
C HIS A 126 19.14 -24.53 -7.59
N GLU A 127 19.46 -24.36 -8.87
CA GLU A 127 18.49 -24.33 -9.97
C GLU A 127 17.59 -25.59 -9.99
N GLY A 128 16.32 -25.40 -10.39
CA GLY A 128 15.34 -26.49 -10.46
C GLY A 128 14.78 -26.95 -9.11
N THR A 129 15.29 -26.41 -8.00
CA THR A 129 14.78 -26.73 -6.66
C THR A 129 13.64 -25.78 -6.21
N PRO A 130 12.84 -26.19 -5.21
CA PRO A 130 11.87 -25.28 -4.59
C PRO A 130 12.49 -24.00 -4.02
N TRP A 131 13.75 -24.04 -3.53
CA TRP A 131 14.44 -22.85 -3.02
C TRP A 131 14.69 -21.82 -4.12
N ALA A 132 15.19 -22.26 -5.29
CA ALA A 132 15.38 -21.37 -6.44
C ALA A 132 14.05 -20.78 -6.94
N TYR A 133 12.96 -21.56 -6.95
CA TYR A 133 11.64 -21.04 -7.29
C TYR A 133 11.20 -19.93 -6.32
N LEU A 134 11.36 -20.13 -5.01
CA LEU A 134 11.03 -19.12 -4.00
C LEU A 134 11.93 -17.88 -4.12
N ALA A 135 13.22 -18.05 -4.40
CA ALA A 135 14.14 -16.94 -4.63
C ALA A 135 13.75 -16.12 -5.88
N LYS A 136 13.41 -16.77 -7.00
CA LYS A 136 12.89 -16.11 -8.21
C LYS A 136 11.62 -15.30 -7.90
N LYS A 137 10.69 -15.89 -7.14
CA LYS A 137 9.45 -15.23 -6.73
C LYS A 137 9.71 -14.01 -5.83
N GLU A 138 10.70 -14.10 -4.94
CA GLU A 138 11.10 -12.97 -4.10
C GLU A 138 11.70 -11.83 -4.92
N LEU A 139 12.63 -12.14 -5.85
CA LEU A 139 13.26 -11.14 -6.72
C LEU A 139 12.29 -10.50 -7.73
N ALA A 140 11.22 -11.20 -8.09
CA ALA A 140 10.15 -10.63 -8.92
C ALA A 140 9.45 -9.44 -8.26
N THR A 141 9.55 -9.29 -6.93
CA THR A 141 9.06 -8.12 -6.20
C THR A 141 10.23 -7.19 -5.88
N PRO A 142 10.30 -5.99 -6.49
CA PRO A 142 11.40 -5.07 -6.23
C PRO A 142 11.55 -4.71 -4.74
N ILE A 143 12.79 -4.41 -4.33
CA ILE A 143 13.14 -4.15 -2.92
C ILE A 143 12.98 -2.66 -2.56
N GLY A 144 13.14 -1.77 -3.52
CA GLY A 144 13.04 -0.33 -3.32
C GLY A 144 11.60 0.19 -3.48
N TRP A 145 11.48 1.51 -3.32
CA TRP A 145 10.23 2.24 -3.47
C TRP A 145 10.44 3.49 -4.32
N GLU A 146 9.42 3.84 -5.11
CA GLU A 146 9.35 5.06 -5.88
C GLU A 146 7.99 5.75 -5.68
N TRP A 147 7.99 7.07 -5.65
CA TRP A 147 6.77 7.88 -5.71
C TRP A 147 6.30 8.05 -7.15
N LYS A 148 5.09 7.59 -7.44
CA LYS A 148 4.35 7.90 -8.67
C LYS A 148 3.29 8.96 -8.39
N GLU A 149 3.34 10.02 -9.17
CA GLU A 149 2.40 11.12 -9.13
C GLU A 149 1.21 10.86 -10.06
N SER A 150 0.03 11.27 -9.61
CA SER A 150 -1.21 11.24 -10.38
C SER A 150 -2.15 12.33 -9.90
N TYR A 151 -3.21 12.56 -10.66
CA TYR A 151 -4.29 13.46 -10.29
C TYR A 151 -5.54 12.66 -9.91
N THR A 152 -6.17 13.04 -8.79
CA THR A 152 -7.50 12.57 -8.39
C THR A 152 -8.41 13.78 -8.32
N ASP A 153 -9.53 13.76 -9.06
CA ASP A 153 -10.55 14.79 -8.92
C ASP A 153 -11.19 14.70 -7.52
N LEU A 154 -11.20 15.82 -6.81
CA LEU A 154 -11.75 15.96 -5.46
C LEU A 154 -13.17 16.55 -5.47
N SER A 155 -13.72 16.83 -6.65
CA SER A 155 -15.06 17.37 -6.80
C SER A 155 -16.08 16.37 -6.22
N PRO A 156 -17.00 16.81 -5.34
CA PRO A 156 -18.07 15.96 -4.87
C PRO A 156 -18.88 15.44 -6.07
N PRO A 157 -19.30 14.16 -6.08
CA PRO A 157 -20.22 13.69 -7.10
C PRO A 157 -21.45 14.61 -7.11
N PRO A 158 -21.97 14.99 -8.29
CA PRO A 158 -23.13 15.86 -8.36
C PRO A 158 -24.25 15.27 -7.52
N ARG A 159 -24.76 16.07 -6.56
CA ARG A 159 -25.90 15.65 -5.74
C ARG A 159 -27.05 15.28 -6.70
N PRO A 160 -27.57 14.05 -6.65
CA PRO A 160 -28.79 13.72 -7.38
C PRO A 160 -29.88 14.68 -6.91
N GLY A 161 -30.38 15.55 -7.80
CA GLY A 161 -31.57 16.38 -7.52
C GLY A 161 -31.34 17.85 -7.17
N ALA A 162 -30.19 18.47 -7.44
CA ALA A 162 -30.05 19.94 -7.38
C ALA A 162 -30.70 20.65 -8.58
N GLY A 163 -31.88 20.18 -9.02
CA GLY A 163 -32.66 20.71 -10.12
C GLY A 163 -34.13 20.78 -9.76
N ASN A 164 -34.59 22.01 -9.49
CA ASN A 164 -35.97 22.47 -9.35
C ASN A 164 -36.82 21.81 -8.24
N GLY A 165 -37.42 22.66 -7.38
CA GLY A 165 -38.20 22.27 -6.18
C GLY A 165 -39.53 21.56 -6.46
N GLY A 166 -39.48 20.39 -7.08
CA GLY A 166 -40.57 19.42 -7.10
C GLY A 166 -40.43 18.47 -5.93
N ASN A 167 -41.45 18.42 -5.06
CA ASN A 167 -41.56 17.39 -4.03
C ASN A 167 -41.38 16.01 -4.70
N PRO A 168 -40.49 15.12 -4.20
CA PRO A 168 -40.36 13.79 -4.78
C PRO A 168 -41.74 13.11 -4.79
N PRO A 169 -42.10 12.38 -5.87
CA PRO A 169 -43.36 11.64 -5.86
C PRO A 169 -43.36 10.70 -4.65
N ALA A 170 -44.50 10.65 -3.97
CA ALA A 170 -44.68 9.80 -2.79
C ALA A 170 -44.17 8.39 -3.09
N ALA A 171 -43.41 7.80 -2.16
CA ALA A 171 -42.94 6.43 -2.31
C ALA A 171 -44.14 5.51 -2.61
N GLN A 172 -43.96 4.45 -3.41
CA GLN A 172 -45.07 3.55 -3.79
C GLN A 172 -45.88 3.06 -2.57
N ASN A 173 -45.22 2.94 -1.41
CA ASN A 173 -45.84 2.53 -0.15
C ASN A 173 -46.77 3.61 0.45
N ASP A 174 -46.50 4.90 0.25
CA ASP A 174 -47.34 5.99 0.73
C ASP A 174 -48.59 6.17 -0.15
N ALA A 175 -48.49 5.88 -1.45
CA ALA A 175 -49.63 5.90 -2.36
C ALA A 175 -50.70 4.84 -1.99
N ALA A 176 -50.27 3.70 -1.44
CA ALA A 176 -51.16 2.62 -1.00
C ALA A 176 -51.93 2.95 0.29
N ASN A 177 -51.40 3.84 1.13
CA ASN A 177 -51.98 4.23 2.42
C ASN A 177 -52.88 5.49 2.35
N MET A 178 -53.13 6.03 1.16
CA MET A 178 -53.98 7.22 1.02
C MET A 178 -55.47 6.87 1.19
N ILE A 179 -56.08 7.44 2.21
CA ILE A 179 -57.53 7.34 2.47
C ILE A 179 -58.29 7.97 1.30
N LYS A 180 -59.18 7.20 0.67
CA LYS A 180 -60.01 7.67 -0.46
C LYS A 180 -60.81 8.92 -0.05
N LYS A 181 -60.74 9.98 -0.87
CA LYS A 181 -61.49 11.21 -0.61
C LYS A 181 -63.00 10.91 -0.50
N PRO A 182 -63.71 11.49 0.48
CA PRO A 182 -65.13 11.25 0.64
C PRO A 182 -65.92 11.75 -0.58
N PRO A 183 -67.06 11.10 -0.92
CA PRO A 183 -67.83 11.42 -2.11
C PRO A 183 -68.34 12.87 -2.06
N PRO A 184 -68.44 13.54 -3.23
CA PRO A 184 -68.84 14.94 -3.29
C PRO A 184 -70.28 15.11 -2.77
N LYS A 185 -70.48 16.07 -1.86
CA LYS A 185 -71.80 16.40 -1.30
C LYS A 185 -72.71 16.88 -2.44
N ARG A 186 -73.89 16.25 -2.56
CA ARG A 186 -74.91 16.63 -3.53
C ARG A 186 -75.36 18.07 -3.25
N ARG A 187 -75.47 18.88 -4.30
CA ARG A 187 -75.95 20.26 -4.19
C ARG A 187 -77.43 20.22 -3.80
N PRO A 188 -77.88 21.03 -2.82
CA PRO A 188 -79.28 21.08 -2.44
C PRO A 188 -80.14 21.60 -3.60
N PRO A 189 -81.40 21.14 -3.72
CA PRO A 189 -82.29 21.53 -4.80
C PRO A 189 -82.59 23.03 -4.73
N LYS A 190 -82.68 23.67 -5.90
CA LYS A 190 -83.02 25.09 -6.00
C LYS A 190 -84.51 25.27 -5.70
N LEU A 191 -84.82 26.20 -4.79
CA LEU A 191 -86.16 26.74 -4.55
C LEU A 191 -86.59 27.64 -5.71
#